data_AF-A0A077Z7B5-F1
#
_entry.id   AF-A0A077Z7B5-F1
#
_cell.length_a   1.000
_cell.length_b   1.000
_cell.length_c   1.000
_cell.angle_alpha   90.00
_cell.angle_beta   90.00
_cell.angle_gamma   90.00
#
_symmetry.space_group_name_H-M   'P 1'
#
loop_
_entity.id
_entity.type
_entity.pdbx_description
1 polymer ?
#
loop_
_entity_poly.entity_id
_entity_poly.type
_entity_poly.pdbx_seq_one_letter_code
_entity_poly.pdbx_strand_id
1 'polypeptide(L)'
;MDWFLMHCEVIIDYLTAFKAKDALMDMKLLLYNCSLRSLGFVDWIRCFCNAACRDLEPWQVAAYTFFFICLLLWCESIFSDYEDPFVVRLRNFLFRSARRLPWVKRKISIQLNRTRQSVQIELQKNDPDMDFLRHLPDLGMTMEEIQSTASRYKDAGSFDFANGRISGAVYNASDELAKLNAQMTEMFCWANPLHPDIFPGVRKMEAEIVRIVCNLFNGGPHACGTVFCLSINPTIATPFAYTNTFE
;
A
#
# COMPACT_ATOMS: atom_id res chain seq x y z
N MET A 1 -9.59 66.66 47.58
CA MET A 1 -8.74 65.91 46.63
C MET A 1 -9.50 65.55 45.35
N ASP A 2 -10.82 65.40 45.41
CA ASP A 2 -11.65 64.88 44.31
C ASP A 2 -11.68 65.74 43.03
N TRP A 3 -11.61 67.08 43.14
CA TRP A 3 -11.60 67.96 41.95
C TRP A 3 -10.34 67.80 41.09
N PHE A 4 -9.20 67.55 41.72
CA PHE A 4 -7.94 67.34 41.00
C PHE A 4 -7.91 65.98 40.31
N LEU A 5 -8.42 64.93 40.96
CA LEU A 5 -8.53 63.60 40.37
C LEU A 5 -9.48 63.58 39.17
N MET A 6 -10.61 64.28 39.22
CA MET A 6 -11.54 64.36 38.10
C MET A 6 -10.92 65.08 36.89
N HIS A 7 -10.15 66.15 37.11
CA HIS A 7 -9.42 66.80 36.03
C HIS A 7 -8.28 65.96 35.48
N CYS A 8 -7.60 65.17 36.32
CA CYS A 8 -6.60 64.22 35.85
C CYS A 8 -7.24 63.11 35.00
N GLU A 9 -8.39 62.55 35.38
CA GLU A 9 -9.11 61.55 34.58
C GLU A 9 -9.56 62.13 33.23
N VAL A 10 -10.15 63.33 33.20
CA VAL A 10 -10.56 63.98 31.94
C VAL A 10 -9.36 64.27 31.03
N ILE A 11 -8.22 64.68 31.59
CA ILE A 11 -6.99 64.90 30.81
C ILE A 11 -6.43 63.57 30.31
N ILE A 12 -6.43 62.51 31.13
CA ILE A 12 -5.97 61.18 30.72
C ILE A 12 -6.88 60.62 29.62
N ASP A 13 -8.21 60.71 29.75
CA ASP A 13 -9.18 60.27 28.75
C ASP A 13 -9.09 61.10 27.47
N TYR A 14 -8.87 62.41 27.57
CA TYR A 14 -8.65 63.25 26.38
C TYR A 14 -7.34 62.90 25.69
N LEU A 15 -6.26 62.67 26.43
CA LEU A 15 -4.95 62.29 25.89
C LEU A 15 -4.96 60.86 25.32
N THR A 16 -5.67 59.91 25.93
CA THR A 16 -5.83 58.54 25.40
C THR A 16 -6.74 58.53 24.19
N ALA A 17 -7.84 59.29 24.18
CA ALA A 17 -8.72 59.41 23.02
C ALA A 17 -8.04 60.13 21.85
N PHE A 18 -7.23 61.17 22.11
CA PHE A 18 -6.43 61.86 21.10
C PHE A 18 -5.36 60.93 20.51
N LYS A 19 -4.58 60.23 21.36
CA LYS A 19 -3.63 59.21 20.90
C LYS A 19 -4.29 58.06 20.14
N ALA A 20 -5.46 57.60 20.56
CA ALA A 20 -6.19 56.53 19.89
C ALA A 20 -6.72 56.97 18.52
N LYS A 21 -7.19 58.22 18.38
CA LYS A 21 -7.60 58.79 17.09
C LYS A 21 -6.41 58.94 16.14
N ASP A 22 -5.29 59.46 16.62
CA ASP A 22 -4.07 59.59 15.81
C ASP A 22 -3.55 58.21 15.39
N ALA A 23 -3.48 57.24 16.31
CA ALA A 23 -3.08 55.87 16.00
C ALA A 23 -4.03 55.18 15.00
N LEU A 24 -5.34 55.39 15.10
CA LEU A 24 -6.31 54.88 14.13
C LEU A 24 -6.14 55.55 12.75
N MET A 25 -5.83 56.84 12.72
CA MET A 25 -5.58 57.59 11.49
C MET A 25 -4.31 57.08 10.80
N ASP A 26 -3.22 56.88 11.55
CA ASP A 26 -1.97 56.30 11.05
C ASP A 26 -2.17 54.87 10.54
N MET A 27 -2.95 54.05 11.25
CA MET A 27 -3.25 52.69 10.82
C MET A 27 -4.08 52.65 9.53
N LYS A 28 -5.07 53.54 9.39
CA LYS A 28 -5.83 53.70 8.13
C LYS A 28 -4.93 54.18 6.99
N LEU A 29 -4.00 55.10 7.26
CA LEU A 29 -3.05 55.60 6.28
C LEU A 29 -2.08 54.51 5.83
N LEU A 30 -1.61 53.67 6.76
CA LEU A 30 -0.76 52.52 6.46
C LEU A 30 -1.52 51.50 5.61
N LEU A 31 -2.76 51.15 5.97
CA LEU A 31 -3.60 50.23 5.19
C LEU A 31 -3.87 50.77 3.78
N TYR A 32 -4.16 52.07 3.65
CA TYR A 32 -4.34 52.74 2.37
C TYR A 32 -3.05 52.75 1.53
N ASN A 33 -1.89 52.97 2.15
CA ASN A 33 -0.61 52.92 1.46
C ASN A 33 -0.24 51.49 1.05
N CYS A 34 -0.56 50.48 1.87
CA CYS A 34 -0.38 49.08 1.53
C CYS A 34 -1.30 48.65 0.38
N SER A 35 -2.57 49.09 0.37
CA SER A 35 -3.48 48.81 -0.73
C SER A 35 -3.09 49.54 -2.02
N LEU A 36 -2.59 50.78 -1.94
CA LEU A 36 -2.03 51.45 -3.11
C LEU A 36 -0.77 50.74 -3.63
N ARG A 37 0.10 50.26 -2.75
CA ARG A 37 1.29 49.50 -3.16
C ARG A 37 0.92 48.17 -3.80
N SER A 38 -0.09 47.46 -3.28
CA SER A 38 -0.56 46.22 -3.91
C SER A 38 -1.20 46.49 -5.27
N LEU A 39 -2.01 47.54 -5.41
CA LEU A 39 -2.55 47.97 -6.70
C LEU A 39 -1.45 48.37 -7.68
N GLY A 40 -0.45 49.13 -7.22
CA GLY A 40 0.70 49.51 -8.04
C GLY A 40 1.54 48.31 -8.48
N PHE A 41 1.67 47.29 -7.62
CA PHE A 41 2.34 46.04 -7.97
C PHE A 41 1.54 45.24 -9.01
N VAL A 42 0.22 45.15 -8.86
CA VAL A 42 -0.66 44.51 -9.85
C VAL A 42 -0.61 45.24 -11.19
N ASP A 43 -0.66 46.57 -11.18
CA ASP A 43 -0.51 47.37 -12.41
C ASP A 43 0.87 47.23 -13.02
N TRP A 44 1.92 47.10 -12.21
CA TRP A 44 3.27 46.82 -12.70
C TRP A 44 3.35 45.46 -13.39
N ILE A 45 2.78 44.40 -12.80
CA ILE A 45 2.67 43.08 -13.44
C ILE A 45 1.88 43.18 -14.74
N ARG A 46 0.73 43.87 -14.74
CA ARG A 46 -0.10 44.06 -15.93
C ARG A 46 0.68 44.75 -17.05
N CYS A 47 1.37 45.85 -16.74
CA CYS A 47 2.20 46.56 -17.70
C CYS A 47 3.36 45.71 -18.20
N PHE A 48 4.01 44.94 -17.32
CA PHE A 48 5.09 44.04 -17.70
C PHE A 48 4.62 42.92 -18.64
N CYS A 49 3.52 42.24 -18.31
CA CYS A 49 2.92 41.22 -19.17
C CYS A 49 2.47 41.81 -20.51
N ASN A 50 1.81 42.97 -20.50
CA ASN A 50 1.37 43.63 -21.74
C ASN A 50 2.55 44.11 -22.59
N ALA A 51 3.67 44.51 -21.97
CA ALA A 51 4.89 44.87 -22.69
C ALA A 51 5.57 43.63 -23.29
N ALA A 52 5.69 42.55 -22.52
CA ALA A 52 6.28 41.29 -22.98
C ALA A 52 5.44 40.59 -24.07
N CYS A 53 4.12 40.77 -24.05
CA CYS A 53 3.20 40.19 -25.03
C CYS A 53 2.77 41.16 -26.14
N ARG A 54 3.41 42.33 -26.28
CA ARG A 54 2.99 43.36 -27.25
C ARG A 54 3.04 42.87 -28.71
N ASP A 55 4.00 42.01 -29.02
CA ASP A 55 4.22 41.49 -30.38
C ASP A 55 3.58 40.12 -30.62
N LEU A 56 2.83 39.60 -29.64
CA LEU A 56 2.20 38.27 -29.70
C LEU A 56 0.70 38.38 -30.01
N GLU A 57 0.22 37.49 -30.88
CA GLU A 57 -1.21 37.43 -31.19
C GLU A 57 -2.00 36.82 -30.00
N PRO A 58 -3.28 37.19 -29.80
CA PRO A 58 -4.05 36.76 -28.63
C PRO A 58 -4.13 35.24 -28.42
N TRP A 59 -4.15 34.46 -29.51
CA TRP A 59 -4.18 33.00 -29.44
C TRP A 59 -2.85 32.41 -28.96
N GLN A 60 -1.71 33.05 -29.25
CA GLN A 60 -0.40 32.60 -28.79
C GLN A 60 -0.28 32.76 -27.28
N VAL A 61 -0.77 33.88 -26.76
CA VAL A 61 -0.83 34.11 -25.31
C VAL A 61 -1.69 33.05 -24.64
N ALA A 62 -2.87 32.74 -25.18
CA ALA A 62 -3.73 31.68 -24.66
C ALA A 62 -3.07 30.28 -24.74
N ALA A 63 -2.35 29.98 -25.82
CA ALA A 63 -1.64 28.71 -25.97
C ALA A 63 -0.49 28.58 -24.97
N TYR A 64 0.29 29.65 -24.75
CA TYR A 64 1.39 29.65 -23.78
C TYR A 64 0.88 29.57 -22.34
N THR A 65 -0.19 30.27 -21.99
CA THR A 65 -0.78 30.16 -20.64
C THR A 65 -1.34 28.76 -20.40
N PHE A 66 -2.04 28.19 -21.38
CA PHE A 66 -2.51 26.80 -21.30
C PHE A 66 -1.35 25.81 -21.14
N PHE A 67 -0.30 25.94 -21.95
CA PHE A 67 0.89 25.11 -21.84
C PHE A 67 1.56 25.24 -20.47
N PHE A 68 1.68 26.46 -19.93
CA PHE A 68 2.29 26.69 -18.63
C PHE A 68 1.45 26.11 -17.49
N ILE A 69 0.12 26.23 -17.56
CA ILE A 69 -0.80 25.60 -16.60
C ILE A 69 -0.68 24.07 -16.67
N CYS A 70 -0.71 23.48 -17.87
CA CYS A 70 -0.50 22.04 -18.04
C CYS A 70 0.88 21.58 -17.54
N LEU A 71 1.92 22.38 -17.75
CA LEU A 71 3.28 22.11 -17.25
C LEU A 71 3.30 22.16 -15.71
N LEU A 72 2.63 23.13 -15.09
CA LEU A 72 2.53 23.23 -13.64
C LEU A 72 1.77 22.03 -13.05
N LEU A 73 0.63 21.66 -13.63
CA LEU A 73 -0.15 20.48 -13.20
C LEU A 73 0.64 19.18 -13.41
N TRP A 74 1.41 19.06 -14.49
CA TRP A 74 2.29 17.92 -14.73
C TRP A 74 3.45 17.87 -13.73
N CYS A 75 4.06 19.01 -13.41
CA CYS A 75 5.06 19.11 -12.36
C CYS A 75 4.45 18.72 -11.01
N GLU A 76 3.28 19.24 -10.66
CA GLU A 76 2.58 18.88 -9.42
C GLU A 76 2.28 17.37 -9.37
N SER A 77 1.76 16.76 -10.44
CA SER A 77 1.60 15.31 -10.55
C SER A 77 2.92 14.54 -10.34
N ILE A 78 4.04 15.06 -10.85
CA ILE A 78 5.35 14.46 -10.62
C ILE A 78 5.77 14.59 -9.15
N PHE A 79 5.49 15.71 -8.49
CA PHE A 79 5.97 15.95 -7.12
C PHE A 79 5.01 15.49 -6.02
N SER A 80 3.70 15.43 -6.30
CA SER A 80 2.64 15.25 -5.31
C SER A 80 2.19 13.80 -5.12
N ASP A 81 2.37 12.93 -6.13
CA ASP A 81 1.74 11.59 -6.09
C ASP A 81 2.62 10.45 -5.59
N TYR A 82 3.88 10.65 -5.14
CA TYR A 82 4.75 9.51 -4.84
C TYR A 82 5.70 9.73 -3.65
N GLU A 83 5.65 8.79 -2.70
CA GLU A 83 6.56 8.67 -1.54
C GLU A 83 8.05 8.53 -1.92
N ASP A 84 8.35 8.23 -3.19
CA ASP A 84 9.70 7.97 -3.67
C ASP A 84 10.43 9.25 -4.15
N PRO A 85 11.65 9.52 -3.66
CA PRO A 85 12.48 10.65 -4.10
C PRO A 85 12.73 10.66 -5.62
N PHE A 86 12.83 11.84 -6.24
CA PHE A 86 13.10 12.01 -7.68
C PHE A 86 14.29 11.17 -8.20
N VAL A 87 15.34 11.00 -7.39
CA VAL A 87 16.52 10.20 -7.74
C VAL A 87 16.17 8.73 -7.98
N VAL A 88 15.24 8.16 -7.18
CA VAL A 88 14.76 6.79 -7.34
C VAL A 88 14.01 6.63 -8.66
N ARG A 89 13.21 7.63 -9.03
CA ARG A 89 12.46 7.64 -10.30
C ARG A 89 13.40 7.72 -11.50
N LEU A 90 14.37 8.63 -11.47
CA LEU A 90 15.36 8.75 -12.55
C LEU A 90 16.16 7.45 -12.67
N ARG A 91 16.61 6.87 -11.56
CA ARG A 91 17.27 5.56 -11.54
C ARG A 91 16.40 4.48 -12.16
N ASN A 92 15.12 4.40 -11.78
CA ASN A 92 14.18 3.40 -12.31
C ASN A 92 13.91 3.60 -13.80
N PHE A 93 13.80 4.85 -14.27
CA PHE A 93 13.65 5.17 -15.68
C PHE A 93 14.90 4.79 -16.47
N LEU A 94 16.09 5.20 -16.02
CA LEU A 94 17.36 4.85 -16.64
C LEU A 94 17.57 3.33 -16.65
N PHE A 95 17.24 2.64 -15.56
CA PHE A 95 17.32 1.19 -15.48
C PHE A 95 16.33 0.51 -16.44
N ARG A 96 15.08 1.00 -16.54
CA ARG A 96 14.10 0.51 -17.52
C ARG A 96 14.59 0.72 -18.96
N SER A 97 15.15 1.88 -19.27
CA SER A 97 15.70 2.20 -20.59
C SER A 97 16.93 1.35 -20.92
N ALA A 98 17.86 1.20 -19.97
CA ALA A 98 19.06 0.37 -20.13
C ALA A 98 18.70 -1.11 -20.38
N ARG A 99 17.67 -1.65 -19.71
CA ARG A 99 17.18 -3.02 -19.94
C ARG A 99 16.61 -3.27 -21.34
N ARG A 100 16.27 -2.23 -22.11
CA ARG A 100 15.81 -2.36 -23.50
C ARG A 100 16.95 -2.60 -24.48
N LEU A 101 18.19 -2.29 -24.10
CA LEU A 101 19.36 -2.49 -24.95
C LEU A 101 19.64 -4.00 -25.10
N PRO A 102 19.90 -4.49 -26.33
CA PRO A 102 19.97 -5.91 -26.62
C PRO A 102 21.09 -6.63 -25.86
N TRP A 103 22.24 -5.98 -25.61
CA TRP A 103 23.33 -6.57 -24.84
C TRP A 103 22.99 -6.73 -23.35
N VAL A 104 22.24 -5.78 -22.77
CA VAL A 104 21.79 -5.86 -21.38
C VAL A 104 20.76 -6.99 -21.25
N LYS A 105 19.78 -7.04 -22.16
CA LYS A 105 18.79 -8.11 -22.21
C LYS A 105 19.45 -9.49 -22.32
N ARG A 106 20.48 -9.64 -23.16
CA ARG A 106 21.25 -10.90 -23.30
C ARG A 106 21.98 -11.30 -22.02
N LYS A 107 22.61 -10.35 -21.31
CA LYS A 107 23.26 -10.67 -20.01
C LYS A 107 22.23 -11.08 -18.96
N ILE A 108 21.10 -10.36 -18.86
CA ILE A 108 20.02 -10.69 -17.94
C ILE A 108 19.45 -12.08 -18.25
N SER A 109 19.20 -12.40 -19.53
CA SER A 109 18.66 -13.71 -19.90
C SER A 109 19.62 -14.86 -19.57
N ILE A 110 20.93 -14.65 -19.71
CA ILE A 110 21.93 -15.65 -19.31
C ILE A 110 21.89 -15.89 -17.80
N GLN A 111 21.85 -14.84 -16.99
CA GLN A 111 21.73 -14.98 -15.53
C GLN A 111 20.41 -15.63 -15.13
N LEU A 112 19.30 -15.20 -15.73
CA LEU A 112 17.97 -15.77 -15.49
C LEU A 112 17.93 -17.26 -15.82
N ASN A 113 18.52 -17.68 -16.95
CA ASN A 113 18.58 -19.09 -17.33
C ASN A 113 19.45 -19.90 -16.38
N ARG A 114 20.59 -19.36 -15.92
CA ARG A 114 21.43 -20.01 -14.91
C ARG A 114 20.69 -20.17 -13.58
N THR A 115 20.03 -19.12 -13.09
CA THR A 115 19.21 -19.18 -11.87
C THR A 115 18.05 -20.16 -12.03
N ARG A 116 17.40 -20.18 -13.20
CA ARG A 116 16.33 -21.14 -13.49
C ARG A 116 16.85 -22.58 -13.44
N GLN A 117 18.00 -22.84 -14.04
CA GLN A 117 18.63 -24.16 -14.01
C GLN A 117 19.06 -24.56 -12.59
N SER A 118 19.66 -23.66 -11.82
CA SER A 118 20.06 -23.97 -10.44
C SER A 118 18.84 -24.26 -9.56
N VAL A 119 17.79 -23.45 -9.67
CA VAL A 119 16.52 -23.69 -8.96
C VAL A 119 15.89 -25.01 -9.39
N GLN A 120 15.87 -25.30 -10.69
CA GLN A 120 15.34 -26.58 -11.19
C GLN A 120 16.12 -27.77 -10.63
N ILE A 121 17.45 -27.74 -10.65
CA ILE A 121 18.29 -28.81 -10.10
C ILE A 121 18.05 -28.97 -8.60
N GLU A 122 17.99 -27.87 -7.84
CA GLU A 122 17.77 -27.93 -6.39
C GLU A 122 16.38 -28.47 -6.02
N LEU A 123 15.35 -28.16 -6.81
CA LEU A 123 14.00 -28.68 -6.61
C LEU A 123 13.88 -30.14 -7.01
N GLN A 124 14.47 -30.54 -8.15
CA GLN A 124 14.31 -31.87 -8.73
C GLN A 124 15.31 -32.91 -8.20
N LYS A 125 16.29 -32.52 -7.39
CA LYS A 125 17.34 -33.43 -6.89
C LYS A 125 16.82 -34.67 -6.14
N ASN A 126 15.62 -34.57 -5.56
CA ASN A 126 14.98 -35.63 -4.78
C ASN A 126 13.73 -36.19 -5.46
N ASP A 127 13.46 -35.80 -6.71
CA ASP A 127 12.32 -36.36 -7.43
C ASP A 127 12.57 -37.85 -7.70
N PRO A 128 11.59 -38.73 -7.43
CA PRO A 128 11.78 -40.17 -7.64
C PRO A 128 11.88 -40.52 -9.13
N ASP A 129 11.17 -39.78 -9.97
CA ASP A 129 11.09 -39.98 -11.42
C ASP A 129 11.29 -38.62 -12.13
N MET A 130 12.09 -38.59 -13.21
CA MET A 130 12.24 -37.38 -14.04
C MET A 130 11.01 -37.14 -14.95
N ASP A 131 10.19 -38.19 -15.12
CA ASP A 131 9.01 -38.18 -15.98
C ASP A 131 7.76 -37.84 -15.19
N PHE A 132 7.27 -36.61 -15.40
CA PHE A 132 6.03 -36.12 -14.81
C PHE A 132 4.81 -36.56 -15.64
N LEU A 133 3.72 -36.90 -14.96
CA LEU A 133 2.40 -37.04 -15.58
C LEU A 133 1.95 -35.67 -16.13
N ARG A 134 2.00 -35.51 -17.46
CA ARG A 134 1.63 -34.27 -18.17
C ARG A 134 0.22 -34.29 -18.74
N HIS A 135 -0.35 -35.48 -18.87
CA HIS A 135 -1.67 -35.72 -19.45
C HIS A 135 -2.45 -36.68 -18.54
N LEU A 136 -3.77 -36.53 -18.55
CA LEU A 136 -4.64 -37.48 -17.87
C LEU A 136 -4.53 -38.84 -18.60
N PRO A 137 -4.38 -39.97 -17.88
CA PRO A 137 -4.36 -41.29 -18.49
C PRO A 137 -5.65 -41.57 -19.26
N ASP A 138 -5.54 -42.28 -20.40
CA ASP A 138 -6.70 -42.65 -21.21
C ASP A 138 -7.66 -43.62 -20.49
N LEU A 139 -7.12 -44.41 -19.56
CA LEU A 139 -7.85 -45.35 -18.71
C LEU A 139 -7.69 -44.93 -17.25
N GLY A 140 -8.80 -44.94 -16.50
CA GLY A 140 -8.77 -44.63 -15.07
C GLY A 140 -7.86 -45.60 -14.32
N MET A 141 -6.97 -45.05 -13.49
CA MET A 141 -6.12 -45.84 -12.61
C MET A 141 -6.95 -46.52 -11.51
N THR A 142 -6.53 -47.71 -11.11
CA THR A 142 -7.08 -48.41 -9.94
C THR A 142 -6.67 -47.70 -8.64
N MET A 143 -7.40 -47.96 -7.56
CA MET A 143 -7.12 -47.33 -6.28
C MET A 143 -5.74 -47.74 -5.75
N GLU A 144 -5.35 -48.99 -6.00
CA GLU A 144 -4.05 -49.56 -5.66
C GLU A 144 -2.90 -48.90 -6.45
N GLU A 145 -3.11 -48.63 -7.74
CA GLU A 145 -2.13 -47.90 -8.57
C GLU A 145 -1.94 -46.46 -8.07
N ILE A 146 -3.04 -45.78 -7.70
CA ILE A 146 -2.99 -44.41 -7.15
C ILE A 146 -2.25 -44.41 -5.81
N GLN A 147 -2.59 -45.34 -4.90
CA GLN A 147 -1.96 -45.44 -3.59
C GLN A 147 -0.47 -45.80 -3.70
N SER A 148 -0.10 -46.73 -4.59
CA SER A 148 1.31 -47.09 -4.79
C SER A 148 2.11 -45.92 -5.37
N THR A 149 1.53 -45.15 -6.30
CA THR A 149 2.13 -43.93 -6.83
C THR A 149 2.32 -42.88 -5.73
N ALA A 150 1.29 -42.65 -4.90
CA ALA A 150 1.38 -41.75 -3.75
C ALA A 150 2.43 -42.19 -2.72
N SER A 151 2.54 -43.49 -2.44
CA SER A 151 3.59 -44.03 -1.56
C SER A 151 4.99 -43.77 -2.13
N ARG A 152 5.19 -44.02 -3.44
CA ARG A 152 6.46 -43.74 -4.10
C ARG A 152 6.88 -42.26 -3.96
N TYR A 153 5.94 -41.33 -4.12
CA TYR A 153 6.20 -39.90 -3.94
C TYR A 153 6.48 -39.52 -2.49
N LYS A 154 5.76 -40.13 -1.54
CA LYS A 154 6.02 -39.94 -0.11
C LYS A 154 7.44 -40.39 0.26
N ASP A 155 7.86 -41.56 -0.22
CA ASP A 155 9.14 -42.18 0.12
C ASP A 155 10.34 -41.48 -0.53
N ALA A 156 10.11 -40.69 -1.60
CA ALA A 156 11.14 -39.85 -2.22
C ALA A 156 11.63 -38.70 -1.30
N GLY A 157 10.78 -38.26 -0.37
CA GLY A 157 11.13 -37.23 0.61
C GLY A 157 11.98 -37.78 1.75
N SER A 158 13.30 -37.81 1.60
CA SER A 158 14.23 -38.29 2.65
C SER A 158 14.48 -37.23 3.75
N PHE A 159 13.43 -36.71 4.37
CA PHE A 159 13.49 -35.61 5.31
C PHE A 159 13.16 -36.08 6.72
N ASP A 160 14.18 -36.15 7.57
CA ASP A 160 14.05 -36.52 8.98
C ASP A 160 13.56 -35.33 9.82
N PHE A 161 12.28 -34.98 9.65
CA PHE A 161 11.62 -33.95 10.45
C PHE A 161 11.36 -34.43 11.89
N ALA A 162 11.24 -35.74 12.11
CA ALA A 162 11.02 -36.32 13.43
C ALA A 162 12.19 -36.02 14.39
N ASN A 163 13.43 -36.02 13.90
CA ASN A 163 14.61 -35.65 14.69
C ASN A 163 14.93 -34.14 14.68
N GLY A 164 14.00 -33.28 14.23
CA GLY A 164 14.16 -31.82 14.29
C GLY A 164 15.30 -31.26 13.43
N ARG A 165 15.73 -31.99 12.39
CA ARG A 165 16.85 -31.58 11.52
C ARG A 165 16.46 -30.57 10.45
N ILE A 166 15.21 -30.10 10.47
CA ILE A 166 14.63 -29.21 9.47
C ILE A 166 14.10 -27.99 10.20
N SER A 167 14.59 -26.81 9.81
CA SER A 167 14.10 -25.55 10.36
C SER A 167 12.74 -25.23 9.76
N GLY A 168 11.73 -25.10 10.63
CA GLY A 168 10.34 -24.91 10.20
C GLY A 168 9.81 -26.14 9.45
N ALA A 169 9.08 -25.91 8.36
CA ALA A 169 8.40 -26.91 7.51
C ALA A 169 7.31 -27.74 8.24
N VAL A 170 7.67 -28.47 9.30
CA VAL A 170 6.76 -29.27 10.13
C VAL A 170 6.82 -28.75 11.57
N TYR A 171 5.74 -28.13 12.04
CA TYR A 171 5.68 -27.51 13.38
C TYR A 171 5.41 -28.51 14.50
N ASN A 172 4.71 -29.61 14.20
CA ASN A 172 4.40 -30.66 15.16
C ASN A 172 4.40 -32.01 14.44
N ALA A 173 5.30 -32.90 14.86
CA ALA A 173 5.49 -34.23 14.29
C ALA A 173 4.87 -35.34 15.16
N SER A 174 3.84 -35.02 15.95
CA SER A 174 3.14 -36.01 16.77
C SER A 174 2.24 -36.92 15.94
N ASP A 175 2.47 -38.23 16.03
CA ASP A 175 1.64 -39.26 15.40
C ASP A 175 0.19 -39.24 15.90
N GLU A 176 -0.03 -38.85 17.16
CA GLU A 176 -1.37 -38.72 17.74
C GLU A 176 -2.15 -37.59 17.07
N LEU A 177 -1.51 -36.43 16.90
CA LEU A 177 -2.12 -35.29 16.21
C LEU A 177 -2.33 -35.58 14.72
N ALA A 178 -1.42 -36.29 14.08
CA ALA A 178 -1.60 -36.72 12.69
C ALA A 178 -2.83 -37.62 12.54
N LYS A 179 -3.04 -38.58 13.45
CA LYS A 179 -4.23 -39.45 13.46
C LYS A 179 -5.51 -38.67 13.69
N LEU A 180 -5.51 -37.74 14.66
CA LEU A 180 -6.66 -36.88 14.93
C LEU A 180 -7.03 -36.04 13.69
N ASN A 181 -6.04 -35.40 13.06
CA ASN A 181 -6.28 -34.60 11.86
C ASN A 181 -6.81 -35.42 10.69
N ALA A 182 -6.33 -36.65 10.50
CA ALA A 182 -6.85 -37.55 9.47
C ALA A 182 -8.32 -37.89 9.71
N GLN A 183 -8.70 -38.23 10.95
CA GLN A 183 -10.10 -38.50 11.33
C GLN A 183 -11.00 -37.27 11.12
N MET A 184 -10.54 -36.07 11.51
CA MET A 184 -11.29 -34.83 11.28
C MET A 184 -11.45 -34.54 9.79
N THR A 185 -10.41 -34.77 8.99
CA THR A 185 -10.46 -34.59 7.53
C THR A 185 -11.46 -35.55 6.91
N GLU A 186 -11.49 -36.81 7.33
CA GLU A 186 -12.49 -37.78 6.87
C GLU A 186 -13.92 -37.33 7.21
N MET A 187 -14.16 -36.88 8.45
CA MET A 187 -15.48 -36.41 8.89
C MET A 187 -15.99 -35.19 8.12
N PHE A 188 -15.10 -34.28 7.72
CA PHE A 188 -15.47 -33.00 7.10
C PHE A 188 -15.05 -32.87 5.63
N CYS A 189 -14.63 -33.95 4.98
CA CYS A 189 -14.09 -33.92 3.61
C CYS A 189 -15.04 -33.30 2.56
N TRP A 190 -16.35 -33.38 2.77
CA TRP A 190 -17.38 -32.83 1.88
C TRP A 190 -18.00 -31.52 2.36
N ALA A 191 -17.52 -30.99 3.49
CA ALA A 191 -18.08 -29.76 4.04
C ALA A 191 -17.58 -28.54 3.25
N ASN A 192 -18.49 -27.61 2.97
CA ASN A 192 -18.18 -26.37 2.25
C ASN A 192 -18.71 -25.15 3.04
N PRO A 193 -17.83 -24.32 3.64
CA PRO A 193 -18.23 -23.13 4.40
C PRO A 193 -19.06 -22.11 3.61
N LEU A 194 -19.05 -22.17 2.28
CA LEU A 194 -19.88 -21.31 1.41
C LEU A 194 -21.38 -21.55 1.61
N HIS A 195 -21.77 -22.71 2.16
CA HIS A 195 -23.16 -23.07 2.43
C HIS A 195 -23.38 -23.24 3.95
N PRO A 196 -23.41 -22.14 4.73
CA PRO A 196 -23.52 -22.17 6.19
C PRO A 196 -24.84 -22.75 6.72
N ASP A 197 -25.88 -22.75 5.88
CA ASP A 197 -27.18 -23.36 6.11
C ASP A 197 -27.12 -24.89 6.02
N ILE A 198 -26.35 -25.41 5.07
CA ILE A 198 -26.15 -26.86 4.86
C ILE A 198 -25.11 -27.41 5.85
N PHE A 199 -24.05 -26.65 6.14
CA PHE A 199 -22.94 -27.07 7.00
C PHE A 199 -22.80 -26.21 8.27
N PRO A 200 -23.81 -26.18 9.16
CA PRO A 200 -23.79 -25.32 10.35
C PRO A 200 -22.68 -25.71 11.35
N GLY A 201 -22.22 -26.97 11.32
CA GLY A 201 -21.11 -27.46 12.14
C GLY A 201 -19.79 -26.73 11.84
N VAL A 202 -19.43 -26.61 10.56
CA VAL A 202 -18.19 -25.91 10.16
C VAL A 202 -18.29 -24.42 10.45
N ARG A 203 -19.43 -23.80 10.15
CA ARG A 203 -19.69 -22.38 10.52
C ARG A 203 -19.50 -22.14 12.02
N LYS A 204 -19.97 -23.06 12.87
CA LYS A 204 -19.80 -22.97 14.32
C LYS A 204 -18.32 -23.10 14.71
N MET A 205 -17.61 -24.08 14.16
CA MET A 205 -16.18 -24.28 14.43
C MET A 205 -15.36 -23.05 14.03
N GLU A 206 -15.59 -22.45 12.85
CA GLU A 206 -14.90 -21.23 12.43
C GLU A 206 -15.16 -20.06 13.38
N ALA A 207 -16.40 -19.86 13.81
CA ALA A 207 -16.75 -18.81 14.76
C ALA A 207 -16.07 -19.01 16.14
N GLU A 208 -16.00 -20.24 16.61
CA GLU A 208 -15.32 -20.59 17.87
C GLU A 208 -13.80 -20.38 17.75
N ILE A 209 -13.18 -20.79 16.64
CA ILE A 209 -11.76 -20.54 16.36
C ILE A 209 -11.45 -19.04 16.42
N VAL A 210 -12.23 -18.22 15.71
CA VAL A 210 -12.05 -16.76 15.71
C VAL A 210 -12.16 -16.21 17.13
N ARG A 211 -13.18 -16.63 17.90
CA ARG A 211 -13.36 -16.13 19.28
C ARG A 211 -12.21 -16.56 20.20
N ILE A 212 -11.75 -17.80 20.10
CA ILE A 212 -10.58 -18.30 20.86
C ILE A 212 -9.36 -17.43 20.57
N VAL A 213 -9.08 -17.15 19.28
CA VAL A 213 -7.94 -16.33 18.87
C VAL A 213 -8.11 -14.87 19.34
N CYS A 214 -9.29 -14.27 19.19
CA CYS A 214 -9.55 -12.92 19.72
C CYS A 214 -9.28 -12.84 21.22
N ASN A 215 -9.70 -13.86 21.98
CA ASN A 215 -9.45 -13.91 23.43
C ASN A 215 -7.97 -14.13 23.74
N LEU A 216 -7.26 -14.97 22.98
CA LEU A 216 -5.81 -15.17 23.12
C LEU A 216 -5.02 -13.87 22.95
N PHE A 217 -5.48 -12.98 22.07
CA PHE A 217 -4.90 -11.64 21.85
C PHE A 217 -5.56 -10.52 22.66
N ASN A 218 -6.39 -10.84 23.67
CA ASN A 218 -7.07 -9.85 24.54
C ASN A 218 -7.93 -8.81 23.78
N GLY A 219 -8.55 -9.18 22.65
CA GLY A 219 -9.31 -8.24 21.81
C GLY A 219 -10.63 -7.73 22.39
N GLY A 220 -11.12 -8.30 23.49
CA GLY A 220 -12.39 -7.91 24.10
C GLY A 220 -13.65 -8.31 23.30
N PRO A 221 -14.84 -7.83 23.71
CA PRO A 221 -16.11 -8.27 23.12
C PRO A 221 -16.32 -7.80 21.68
N HIS A 222 -15.76 -6.65 21.31
CA HIS A 222 -15.92 -6.06 19.99
C HIS A 222 -14.93 -6.60 18.94
N ALA A 223 -13.89 -7.32 19.36
CA ALA A 223 -13.00 -7.97 18.41
C ALA A 223 -13.75 -9.03 17.59
N CYS A 224 -13.46 -9.02 16.29
CA CYS A 224 -14.01 -9.91 15.29
C CYS A 224 -12.92 -10.32 14.28
N GLY A 225 -13.21 -11.31 13.45
CA GLY A 225 -12.29 -11.83 12.46
C GLY A 225 -12.92 -12.91 11.60
N THR A 226 -12.15 -13.46 10.66
CA THR A 226 -12.54 -14.57 9.81
C THR A 226 -11.36 -15.53 9.62
N VAL A 227 -11.66 -16.81 9.36
CA VAL A 227 -10.64 -17.83 9.07
C VAL A 227 -10.20 -17.67 7.60
N PHE A 228 -8.89 -17.79 7.36
CA PHE A 228 -8.31 -17.77 6.02
C PHE A 228 -7.44 -19.02 5.78
N CYS A 229 -7.46 -19.53 4.55
CA CYS A 229 -6.51 -20.54 4.11
C CYS A 229 -5.16 -19.86 3.88
N LEU A 230 -4.17 -20.09 4.74
CA LEU A 230 -2.79 -19.56 4.67
C LEU A 230 -2.58 -18.07 5.01
N SER A 231 -1.35 -17.79 5.42
CA SER A 231 -0.87 -16.50 5.91
C SER A 231 -0.84 -15.39 4.86
N ILE A 232 -0.82 -15.71 3.56
CA ILE A 232 -0.75 -14.70 2.48
C ILE A 232 -2.07 -13.93 2.38
N ASN A 233 -3.19 -14.63 2.62
CA ASN A 233 -4.52 -14.05 2.48
C ASN A 233 -4.80 -12.89 3.45
N PRO A 234 -4.50 -12.97 4.76
CA PRO A 234 -4.64 -11.81 5.63
C PRO A 234 -3.69 -10.68 5.25
N THR A 235 -2.46 -10.94 4.77
CA THR A 235 -1.54 -9.86 4.35
C THR A 235 -2.07 -9.06 3.16
N ILE A 236 -2.91 -9.66 2.31
CA ILE A 236 -3.56 -8.96 1.19
C ILE A 236 -4.92 -8.37 1.63
N ALA A 237 -5.70 -9.11 2.40
CA ALA A 237 -7.05 -8.72 2.79
C ALA A 237 -7.06 -7.54 3.77
N THR A 238 -6.08 -7.47 4.69
CA THR A 238 -6.04 -6.39 5.70
C THR A 238 -5.82 -5.02 5.04
N PRO A 239 -4.80 -4.82 4.17
CA PRO A 239 -4.65 -3.57 3.43
C PRO A 239 -5.87 -3.23 2.58
N PHE A 240 -6.49 -4.23 1.93
CA PHE A 240 -7.70 -4.01 1.13
C PHE A 240 -8.90 -3.52 1.96
N ALA A 241 -9.05 -4.05 3.19
CA ALA A 241 -10.07 -3.57 4.12
C ALA A 241 -9.80 -2.10 4.53
N TYR A 242 -8.55 -1.74 4.79
CA TYR A 242 -8.17 -0.36 5.12
C TYR A 242 -8.38 0.60 3.94
N THR A 243 -8.04 0.23 2.70
CA THR A 243 -8.24 1.11 1.53
C THR A 243 -9.70 1.45 1.33
N ASN A 244 -10.60 0.48 1.50
CA ASN A 244 -12.04 0.69 1.30
C ASN A 244 -12.73 1.45 2.44
N THR A 245 -12.07 1.66 3.58
CA THR A 245 -12.62 2.49 4.67
C THR A 245 -12.32 3.98 4.52
N PHE A 246 -11.45 4.37 3.58
CA PHE A 246 -11.09 5.77 3.32
C PHE A 246 -11.68 6.34 2.01
N GLU A 247 -12.55 5.57 1.33
CA GLU A 247 -13.43 6.05 0.24
C GLU A 247 -14.85 6.31 0.78
#